data_AF-A0A2V7V3B2-F1
#
_entry.id   AF-A0A2V7V3B2-F1
#
_cell.length_a   1.000
_cell.length_b   1.000
_cell.length_c   1.000
_cell.angle_alpha   90.00
_cell.angle_beta   90.00
_cell.angle_gamma   90.00
#
_symmetry.space_group_name_H-M   'P 1'
#
loop_
_entity.id
_entity.type
_entity.pdbx_description
1 polymer ?
#
loop_
_entity_poly.entity_id
_entity_poly.type
_entity_poly.pdbx_seq_one_letter_code
_entity_poly.pdbx_strand_id
1 'polypeptide(L)'
;HREDPDRLVDLFNRTVGPVAGRTRLSTHLCFGNYKGRAVAPRRYAPMFPAFLALKVDEVHLEMASRELAELDRVKDIASVADVAVGVIDVKSYWIEPPEEVAARVRSCLRYAPPERLSLAPDCGLSQTARWAARAKLGNLVAGVAAVRRELRL
;
A
#
# COMPACT_ATOMS: atom_id res chain seq x y z
N HIS A 1 -5.11 17.45 20.54
CA HIS A 1 -4.68 17.94 19.22
C HIS A 1 -5.80 17.60 18.25
N ARG A 2 -6.53 18.57 17.69
CA ARG A 2 -7.56 18.24 16.69
C ARG A 2 -6.81 17.83 15.42
N GLU A 3 -7.09 16.66 14.90
CA GLU A 3 -6.52 16.17 13.65
C GLU A 3 -7.05 17.10 12.54
N ASP A 4 -6.13 17.73 11.81
CA ASP A 4 -6.42 18.61 10.67
C ASP A 4 -5.71 18.02 9.44
N PRO A 5 -6.39 17.10 8.72
CA PRO A 5 -5.81 16.41 7.57
C PRO A 5 -5.39 17.38 6.46
N ASP A 6 -6.14 18.46 6.25
CA ASP A 6 -5.86 19.46 5.21
C ASP A 6 -4.54 20.19 5.50
N ARG A 7 -4.31 20.56 6.76
CA ARG A 7 -3.03 21.16 7.17
C ARG A 7 -1.85 20.21 6.97
N LEU A 8 -2.03 18.91 7.22
CA LEU A 8 -0.96 17.92 6.98
C LEU A 8 -0.64 17.81 5.50
N VAL A 9 -1.66 17.81 4.65
CA VAL A 9 -1.51 17.79 3.18
C VAL A 9 -0.79 19.05 2.68
N ASP A 10 -1.14 20.24 3.18
CA ASP A 10 -0.43 21.48 2.84
C ASP A 10 1.07 21.38 3.18
N LEU A 11 1.39 20.96 4.40
CA LEU A 11 2.77 20.81 4.85
C LEU A 11 3.55 19.81 4.00
N PHE A 12 2.95 18.66 3.69
CA PHE A 12 3.56 17.67 2.80
C PHE A 12 3.81 18.25 1.41
N ASN A 13 2.80 18.88 0.81
CA ASN A 13 2.86 19.43 -0.55
C ASN A 13 3.92 20.52 -0.70
N ARG A 14 4.09 21.36 0.32
CA ARG A 14 5.16 22.36 0.37
C ARG A 14 6.55 21.73 0.47
N THR A 15 6.66 20.62 1.20
CA THR A 15 7.93 19.88 1.36
C THR A 15 8.39 19.25 0.04
N VAL A 16 7.47 18.63 -0.70
CA VAL A 16 7.80 17.95 -1.97
C VAL A 16 7.75 18.86 -3.19
N GLY A 17 7.25 20.10 -3.06
CA GLY A 17 7.08 21.05 -4.16
C GLY A 17 8.31 21.23 -5.08
N PRO A 18 9.55 21.33 -4.55
CA PRO A 18 10.75 21.47 -5.39
C PRO A 18 11.08 20.26 -6.28
N VAL A 19 10.53 19.08 -5.99
CA VAL A 19 10.80 17.82 -6.70
C VAL A 19 9.57 17.25 -7.43
N ALA A 20 8.37 17.78 -7.16
CA ALA A 20 7.14 17.38 -7.83
C ALA A 20 7.25 17.55 -9.36
N GLY A 21 6.87 16.50 -10.10
CA GLY A 21 6.96 16.46 -11.57
C GLY A 21 8.38 16.30 -12.13
N ARG A 22 9.41 16.22 -11.28
CA ARG A 22 10.82 16.00 -11.69
C ARG A 22 11.31 14.57 -11.46
N THR A 23 10.61 13.84 -10.61
CA THR A 23 10.85 12.44 -10.28
C THR A 23 9.54 11.79 -9.89
N ARG A 24 9.48 10.46 -9.89
CA ARG A 24 8.32 9.72 -9.38
C ARG A 24 8.31 9.79 -7.85
N LEU A 25 7.33 10.46 -7.29
CA LEU A 25 7.11 10.60 -5.86
C LEU A 25 6.08 9.59 -5.39
N SER A 26 6.42 8.84 -4.36
CA SER A 26 5.50 7.92 -3.69
C SER A 26 5.45 8.22 -2.20
N THR A 27 4.29 8.04 -1.59
CA THR A 27 4.11 8.13 -0.13
C THR A 27 3.58 6.82 0.42
N HIS A 28 4.00 6.47 1.63
CA HIS A 28 3.59 5.24 2.29
C HIS A 28 2.77 5.55 3.54
N LEU A 29 1.55 5.01 3.60
CA LEU A 29 0.61 5.18 4.69
C LEU A 29 0.46 3.86 5.44
N CYS A 30 1.04 3.76 6.64
CA CYS A 30 0.98 2.57 7.47
C CYS A 30 0.67 2.90 8.94
N PHE A 31 0.39 1.87 9.72
CA PHE A 31 0.00 1.99 11.13
C PHE A 31 1.12 1.58 12.09
N GLY A 32 2.38 1.68 11.65
CA GLY A 32 3.57 1.33 12.44
C GLY A 32 4.16 -0.04 12.12
N ASN A 33 5.44 -0.25 12.48
CA ASN A 33 6.22 -1.47 12.21
C ASN A 33 6.16 -2.47 13.39
N TYR A 34 6.58 -3.73 13.21
CA TYR A 34 6.55 -4.90 14.11
C TYR A 34 6.93 -4.68 15.60
N LYS A 35 7.69 -3.63 15.98
CA LYS A 35 7.92 -3.26 17.40
C LYS A 35 7.02 -2.12 17.93
N GLY A 36 6.37 -1.40 17.04
CA GLY A 36 5.38 -0.35 17.30
C GLY A 36 3.99 -0.89 16.97
N ARG A 37 3.31 -1.39 18.00
CA ARG A 37 1.86 -1.63 17.95
C ARG A 37 1.19 -0.41 17.33
N ALA A 38 0.09 -0.63 16.62
CA ALA A 38 -0.72 0.47 16.13
C ALA A 38 -1.03 1.41 17.32
N VAL A 39 -0.56 2.65 17.22
CA VAL A 39 -0.73 3.67 18.27
C VAL A 39 -2.10 4.34 18.20
N ALA A 40 -2.87 4.02 17.16
CA ALA A 40 -4.22 4.50 16.88
C ALA A 40 -5.02 3.40 16.17
N PRO A 41 -6.36 3.52 16.08
CA PRO A 41 -7.18 2.64 15.26
C PRO A 41 -6.64 2.55 13.83
N ARG A 42 -6.50 1.33 13.31
CA ARG A 42 -6.00 1.07 11.95
C ARG A 42 -7.08 1.37 10.92
N ARG A 43 -7.37 2.66 10.69
CA ARG A 43 -8.39 3.15 9.77
C ARG A 43 -7.82 4.25 8.87
N TYR A 44 -8.09 4.15 7.58
CA TYR A 44 -7.78 5.19 6.60
C TYR A 44 -8.89 6.22 6.50
N ALA A 45 -10.16 5.86 6.77
CA ALA A 45 -11.30 6.75 6.61
C ALA A 45 -11.10 8.20 7.14
N PRO A 46 -10.47 8.45 8.31
CA PRO A 46 -10.26 9.82 8.81
C PRO A 46 -9.33 10.70 7.94
N MET A 47 -8.51 10.10 7.09
CA MET A 47 -7.54 10.79 6.23
C MET A 47 -8.16 11.23 4.89
N PHE A 48 -9.26 10.60 4.49
CA PHE A 48 -9.93 10.86 3.22
C PHE A 48 -11.14 11.79 3.43
N PRO A 49 -11.40 12.75 2.52
CA PRO A 49 -10.79 12.87 1.18
C PRO A 49 -9.51 13.71 1.13
N ALA A 50 -9.10 14.38 2.22
CA ALA A 50 -7.98 15.33 2.20
C ALA A 50 -6.69 14.77 1.56
N PHE A 51 -6.34 13.53 1.88
CA PHE A 51 -5.12 12.88 1.36
C PHE A 51 -5.12 12.64 -0.15
N LEU A 52 -6.27 12.77 -0.85
CA LEU A 52 -6.31 12.76 -2.31
C LEU A 52 -5.65 14.00 -2.93
N ALA A 53 -5.43 15.06 -2.15
CA ALA A 53 -4.74 16.27 -2.59
C ALA A 53 -3.21 16.23 -2.35
N LEU A 54 -2.64 15.10 -1.93
CA LEU A 54 -1.19 14.93 -1.84
C LEU A 54 -0.55 15.00 -3.24
N LYS A 55 0.51 15.80 -3.37
CA LYS A 55 1.31 15.94 -4.61
C LYS A 55 2.28 14.77 -4.75
N VAL A 56 1.76 13.58 -5.02
CA VAL A 56 2.50 12.34 -5.27
C VAL A 56 1.97 11.64 -6.51
N ASP A 57 2.81 10.82 -7.13
CA ASP A 57 2.44 9.99 -8.26
C ASP A 57 1.85 8.64 -7.80
N GLU A 58 2.20 8.18 -6.60
CA GLU A 58 1.73 6.90 -6.05
C GLU A 58 1.48 6.97 -4.54
N VAL A 59 0.44 6.29 -4.06
CA VAL A 59 0.17 6.09 -2.63
C VAL A 59 0.23 4.61 -2.29
N HIS A 60 1.05 4.25 -1.30
CA HIS A 60 1.26 2.88 -0.84
C HIS A 60 0.53 2.60 0.48
N LEU A 61 -0.44 1.68 0.46
CA LEU A 61 -1.27 1.31 1.61
C LEU A 61 -0.88 -0.04 2.25
N GLU A 62 -0.84 -0.08 3.59
CA GLU A 62 -0.82 -1.29 4.42
C GLU A 62 -2.21 -1.97 4.43
N MET A 63 -2.30 -3.20 3.91
CA MET A 63 -3.57 -3.93 3.73
C MET A 63 -3.54 -5.38 4.20
N ALA A 64 -2.45 -6.13 3.98
CA ALA A 64 -2.40 -7.57 4.24
C ALA A 64 -2.60 -7.92 5.72
N SER A 65 -1.89 -7.22 6.61
CA SER A 65 -2.00 -7.34 8.08
C SER A 65 -3.32 -6.84 8.67
N ARG A 66 -4.22 -6.34 7.80
CA ARG A 66 -5.55 -5.84 8.13
C ARG A 66 -6.64 -6.57 7.33
N GLU A 67 -6.33 -7.75 6.79
CA GLU A 67 -7.29 -8.57 6.06
C GLU A 67 -7.96 -7.80 4.90
N LEU A 68 -7.20 -6.88 4.27
CA LEU A 68 -7.66 -5.95 3.23
C LEU A 68 -8.81 -5.04 3.68
N ALA A 69 -8.88 -4.67 4.97
CA ALA A 69 -9.86 -3.71 5.47
C ALA A 69 -9.73 -2.35 4.76
N GLU A 70 -10.86 -1.77 4.36
CA GLU A 70 -10.95 -0.53 3.59
C GLU A 70 -10.31 -0.61 2.19
N LEU A 71 -10.29 -1.79 1.55
CA LEU A 71 -9.79 -1.95 0.18
C LEU A 71 -10.52 -1.06 -0.85
N ASP A 72 -11.75 -0.62 -0.56
CA ASP A 72 -12.50 0.35 -1.36
C ASP A 72 -11.74 1.68 -1.55
N ARG A 73 -10.88 2.07 -0.60
CA ARG A 73 -10.04 3.29 -0.71
C ARG A 73 -9.05 3.25 -1.86
N VAL A 74 -8.71 2.05 -2.34
CA VAL A 74 -7.87 1.87 -3.54
C VAL A 74 -8.51 2.59 -4.73
N LYS A 75 -9.85 2.55 -4.87
CA LYS A 75 -10.56 3.25 -5.94
C LYS A 75 -10.46 4.77 -5.80
N ASP A 76 -10.58 5.28 -4.57
CA ASP A 76 -10.48 6.73 -4.31
C ASP A 76 -9.11 7.26 -4.75
N ILE A 77 -8.03 6.58 -4.37
CA ILE A 77 -6.66 6.95 -4.76
C ILE A 77 -6.46 6.77 -6.26
N ALA A 78 -6.85 5.61 -6.80
CA ALA A 78 -6.69 5.28 -8.20
C ALA A 78 -7.45 6.23 -9.13
N SER A 79 -8.32 7.10 -8.63
CA SER A 79 -8.95 8.16 -9.41
C SER A 79 -8.00 9.34 -9.72
N VAL A 80 -7.00 9.59 -8.86
CA VAL A 80 -6.12 10.77 -8.94
C VAL A 80 -4.62 10.43 -9.03
N ALA A 81 -4.19 9.25 -8.60
CA ALA A 81 -2.80 8.80 -8.57
C ALA A 81 -2.70 7.29 -8.77
N ASP A 82 -1.49 6.76 -8.93
CA ASP A 82 -1.26 5.31 -8.86
C ASP A 82 -1.37 4.83 -7.40
N VAL A 83 -1.63 3.54 -7.21
CA VAL A 83 -1.80 2.94 -5.90
C VAL A 83 -0.94 1.69 -5.76
N ALA A 84 -0.10 1.67 -4.72
CA ALA A 84 0.58 0.47 -4.29
C ALA A 84 -0.20 -0.19 -3.15
N VAL A 85 -0.47 -1.49 -3.26
CA VAL A 85 -1.19 -2.25 -2.23
C VAL A 85 -0.27 -3.26 -1.57
N GLY A 86 -0.19 -3.18 -0.24
CA GLY A 86 0.45 -4.16 0.62
C GLY A 86 -0.29 -5.50 0.61
N VAL A 87 0.26 -6.50 -0.07
CA VAL A 87 -0.34 -7.86 -0.16
C VAL A 87 0.48 -8.91 0.60
N ILE A 88 1.53 -8.48 1.31
CA ILE A 88 2.33 -9.31 2.23
C ILE A 88 2.33 -8.65 3.61
N ASP A 89 1.92 -9.39 4.63
CA ASP A 89 2.00 -8.99 6.02
C ASP A 89 3.45 -9.14 6.51
N VAL A 90 4.12 -8.01 6.76
CA VAL A 90 5.51 -7.98 7.26
C VAL A 90 5.61 -8.10 8.79
N LYS A 91 4.47 -8.08 9.49
CA LYS A 91 4.36 -8.13 10.95
C LYS A 91 4.10 -9.55 11.46
N SER A 92 3.95 -10.52 10.56
CA SER A 92 3.76 -11.94 10.87
C SER A 92 4.89 -12.80 10.29
N TYR A 93 5.23 -13.88 10.99
CA TYR A 93 6.13 -14.93 10.49
C TYR A 93 5.42 -15.94 9.56
N TRP A 94 4.09 -15.88 9.47
CA TRP A 94 3.34 -16.65 8.48
C TRP A 94 3.80 -16.25 7.08
N ILE A 95 4.26 -17.20 6.27
CA ILE A 95 4.64 -16.94 4.87
C ILE A 95 3.40 -17.22 4.02
N GLU A 96 2.80 -16.17 3.46
CA GLU A 96 1.59 -16.32 2.65
C GLU A 96 1.88 -17.13 1.38
N PRO A 97 1.06 -18.15 1.06
CA PRO A 97 1.23 -18.93 -0.14
C PRO A 97 0.93 -18.09 -1.40
N PRO A 98 1.56 -18.38 -2.55
CA PRO A 98 1.34 -17.62 -3.80
C PRO A 98 -0.13 -17.52 -4.21
N GLU A 99 -0.94 -18.54 -3.92
CA GLU A 99 -2.37 -18.60 -4.24
C GLU A 99 -3.17 -17.56 -3.43
N GLU A 100 -2.80 -17.36 -2.16
CA GLU A 100 -3.41 -16.34 -1.31
C GLU A 100 -3.00 -14.93 -1.79
N VAL A 101 -1.73 -14.74 -2.15
CA VAL A 101 -1.28 -13.48 -2.78
C VAL A 101 -2.08 -13.22 -4.06
N ALA A 102 -2.24 -14.21 -4.94
CA ALA A 102 -3.01 -14.06 -6.17
C ALA A 102 -4.47 -13.68 -5.89
N ALA A 103 -5.10 -14.28 -4.87
CA ALA A 103 -6.46 -13.92 -4.45
C ALA A 103 -6.56 -12.46 -3.95
N ARG A 104 -5.55 -11.97 -3.21
CA ARG A 104 -5.45 -10.56 -2.78
C ARG A 104 -5.30 -9.63 -3.98
N VAL A 105 -4.44 -9.98 -4.95
CA VAL A 105 -4.25 -9.20 -6.19
C VAL A 105 -5.55 -9.10 -6.99
N ARG A 106 -6.28 -10.22 -7.19
CA ARG A 106 -7.60 -10.20 -7.85
C ARG A 106 -8.62 -9.32 -7.11
N SER A 107 -8.49 -9.22 -5.79
CA SER A 107 -9.33 -8.31 -5.00
C SER A 107 -8.99 -6.84 -5.22
N CYS A 108 -7.71 -6.50 -5.35
CA CYS A 108 -7.27 -5.14 -5.66
C CYS A 108 -7.74 -4.69 -7.05
N LEU A 109 -7.71 -5.60 -8.03
CA LEU A 109 -8.14 -5.34 -9.42
C LEU A 109 -9.63 -4.99 -9.56
N ARG A 110 -10.46 -5.23 -8.54
CA ARG A 110 -11.85 -4.75 -8.52
C ARG A 110 -11.96 -3.24 -8.29
N TYR A 111 -10.90 -2.60 -7.78
CA TYR A 111 -10.90 -1.21 -7.34
C TYR A 111 -9.95 -0.30 -8.13
N ALA A 112 -8.93 -0.86 -8.77
CA ALA A 112 -8.02 -0.12 -9.65
C ALA A 112 -7.67 -0.93 -10.91
N PRO A 113 -7.50 -0.28 -12.07
CA PRO A 113 -7.04 -0.96 -13.27
C PRO A 113 -5.56 -1.36 -13.14
N PRO A 114 -5.10 -2.41 -13.85
CA PRO A 114 -3.73 -2.94 -13.73
C PRO A 114 -2.64 -1.89 -13.91
N GLU A 115 -2.82 -0.94 -14.83
CA GLU A 115 -1.86 0.12 -15.15
C GLU A 115 -1.66 1.15 -14.04
N ARG A 116 -2.59 1.24 -13.07
CA ARG A 116 -2.48 2.11 -11.88
C ARG A 116 -2.14 1.34 -10.60
N LEU A 117 -1.94 0.01 -10.69
CA LEU A 117 -1.82 -0.85 -9.52
C LEU A 117 -0.41 -1.45 -9.38
N SER A 118 0.27 -1.05 -8.32
CA SER A 118 1.52 -1.65 -7.84
C SER A 118 1.24 -2.62 -6.68
N LEU A 119 2.01 -3.71 -6.57
CA LEU A 119 1.84 -4.71 -5.51
C LEU A 119 3.14 -4.81 -4.71
N ALA A 120 3.05 -4.69 -3.39
CA ALA A 120 4.21 -4.60 -2.51
C ALA A 120 3.95 -5.31 -1.16
N PRO A 121 4.95 -5.44 -0.29
CA PRO A 121 4.73 -5.73 1.13
C PRO A 121 4.12 -4.55 1.87
N ASP A 122 3.38 -4.84 2.95
CA ASP A 122 2.67 -3.84 3.77
C ASP A 122 3.55 -2.69 4.29
N CYS A 123 4.84 -2.93 4.52
CA CYS A 123 5.79 -1.94 5.03
C CYS A 123 7.23 -2.44 4.76
N GLY A 124 8.22 -1.78 5.34
CA GLY A 124 9.62 -2.21 5.24
C GLY A 124 9.88 -3.56 5.94
N LEU A 125 10.74 -4.38 5.33
CA LEU A 125 11.11 -5.72 5.82
C LEU A 125 12.25 -5.71 6.85
N SER A 126 12.64 -4.53 7.37
CA SER A 126 13.82 -4.41 8.26
C SER A 126 13.69 -5.19 9.57
N GLN A 127 12.46 -5.47 10.01
CA GLN A 127 12.16 -6.25 11.21
C GLN A 127 11.72 -7.69 10.89
N THR A 128 11.60 -8.05 9.62
CA THR A 128 11.27 -9.41 9.19
C THR A 128 12.55 -10.23 9.08
N ALA A 129 12.56 -11.44 9.64
CA ALA A 129 13.73 -12.32 9.53
C ALA A 129 14.09 -12.54 8.05
N ARG A 130 15.39 -12.46 7.70
CA ARG A 130 15.84 -12.46 6.29
C ARG A 130 15.34 -13.67 5.49
N TRP A 131 15.29 -14.85 6.10
CA TRP A 131 14.77 -16.06 5.46
C TRP A 131 13.27 -15.93 5.14
N ALA A 132 12.48 -15.40 6.07
CA ALA A 132 11.05 -15.19 5.90
C ALA A 132 10.79 -14.09 4.85
N ALA A 133 11.55 -13.00 4.90
CA ALA A 133 11.47 -11.91 3.92
C ALA A 133 11.72 -12.41 2.50
N ARG A 134 12.77 -13.23 2.28
CA ARG A 134 13.05 -13.84 0.97
C ARG A 134 11.91 -14.73 0.49
N ALA A 135 11.40 -15.60 1.35
CA ALA A 135 10.30 -16.50 1.00
C ALA A 135 9.02 -15.73 0.65
N LYS A 136 8.64 -14.74 1.48
CA LYS A 136 7.50 -13.84 1.24
C LYS A 136 7.61 -13.08 -0.08
N LEU A 137 8.78 -12.53 -0.39
CA LEU A 137 9.01 -11.83 -1.67
C LEU A 137 8.95 -12.79 -2.87
N GLY A 138 9.44 -14.02 -2.71
CA GLY A 138 9.28 -15.07 -3.73
C GLY A 138 7.80 -15.36 -4.01
N ASN A 139 7.00 -15.53 -2.96
CA ASN A 139 5.57 -15.79 -3.08
C ASN A 139 4.79 -14.58 -3.61
N LEU A 140 5.19 -13.35 -3.26
CA LEU A 140 4.67 -12.12 -3.84
C LEU A 140 4.79 -12.15 -5.37
N VAL A 141 6.01 -12.37 -5.87
CA VAL A 141 6.28 -12.40 -7.32
C VAL A 141 5.52 -13.55 -7.99
N ALA A 142 5.51 -14.75 -7.38
CA ALA A 142 4.82 -15.90 -7.94
C ALA A 142 3.29 -15.67 -8.05
N GLY A 143 2.67 -15.11 -7.01
CA GLY A 143 1.23 -14.81 -6.98
C GLY A 143 0.84 -13.73 -8.01
N VAL A 144 1.63 -12.66 -8.11
CA VAL A 144 1.40 -11.61 -9.12
C VAL A 144 1.58 -12.15 -10.54
N ALA A 145 2.62 -12.96 -10.77
CA ALA A 145 2.88 -13.56 -12.08
C ALA A 145 1.75 -14.50 -12.53
N ALA A 146 1.11 -15.23 -11.60
CA ALA A 146 -0.05 -16.06 -11.90
C ALA A 146 -1.22 -15.22 -12.44
N VAL A 147 -1.56 -14.12 -11.76
CA VAL A 147 -2.65 -13.24 -12.19
C VAL A 147 -2.32 -12.52 -13.50
N ARG A 148 -1.07 -12.09 -13.71
CA ARG A 148 -0.65 -11.50 -15.00
C ARG A 148 -0.87 -12.46 -16.18
N ARG A 149 -0.52 -13.74 -16.02
CA ARG A 149 -0.78 -14.77 -17.04
C ARG A 149 -2.28 -14.95 -17.32
N GLU A 150 -3.11 -14.94 -16.28
CA GLU A 150 -4.58 -15.03 -16.43
C GLU A 150 -5.15 -13.86 -17.25
N LEU A 151 -4.63 -12.66 -17.01
CA LEU A 151 -5.07 -11.42 -17.67
C LEU A 151 -4.38 -11.13 -19.00
N ARG A 152 -3.36 -11.93 -19.38
CA ARG A 152 -2.51 -11.71 -20.56
C ARG A 152 -1.81 -10.34 -20.56
N LEU A 153 -1.34 -9.94 -19.38
CA LEU A 153 -0.52 -8.74 -19.14
C LEU A 153 0.97 -9.03 -19.14
#